data_AF-A0A1M7S4W9-F1
#
_entry.id   AF-A0A1M7S4W9-F1
#
_cell.length_a   1.000
_cell.length_b   1.000
_cell.length_c   1.000
_cell.angle_alpha   90.00
_cell.angle_beta   90.00
_cell.angle_gamma   90.00
#
_symmetry.space_group_name_H-M   'P 1'
#
loop_
_entity.id
_entity.type
_entity.pdbx_description
1 polymer ?
#
loop_
_entity_poly.entity_id
_entity_poly.type
_entity_poly.pdbx_seq_one_letter_code
_entity_poly.pdbx_strand_id
1 'polypeptide(L)' 'MSLLPQIFNSKLGKLLSSPGDKFSAEITKTGRQVVKITTDEIRRSAVRYPNTGTVVETIVHKIK' A
#
# COMPACT_ATOMS: atom_id res chain seq x y z
N MET A 1 -4.76 -18.86 -4.68
CA MET A 1 -4.02 -18.20 -3.58
C MET A 1 -4.17 -16.70 -3.72
N SER A 2 -4.81 -16.05 -2.75
CA SER A 2 -5.03 -14.60 -2.75
C SER A 2 -3.72 -13.88 -2.40
N LEU A 3 -3.13 -13.21 -3.38
CA LEU A 3 -1.95 -12.34 -3.23
C LEU A 3 -2.39 -10.94 -2.76
N LEU A 4 -3.13 -10.87 -1.66
CA LEU A 4 -3.30 -9.59 -0.99
C LEU A 4 -1.92 -9.19 -0.43
N PRO A 5 -1.36 -8.05 -0.82
CA PRO A 5 -0.08 -7.61 -0.29
C PRO A 5 -0.16 -7.50 1.24
N GLN A 6 0.93 -7.85 1.92
CA GLN A 6 1.02 -7.93 3.39
C GLN A 6 0.68 -6.60 4.12
N ILE A 7 0.44 -5.53 3.37
CA ILE A 7 -0.18 -4.27 3.81
C ILE A 7 -1.47 -4.51 4.61
N PHE A 8 -2.22 -5.59 4.31
CA PHE A 8 -3.51 -5.89 4.96
C PHE A 8 -3.43 -6.82 6.20
N ASN A 9 -2.23 -7.19 6.67
CA ASN A 9 -2.11 -8.17 7.77
C ASN A 9 -2.47 -7.62 9.18
N SER A 10 -2.96 -6.38 9.27
CA SER A 10 -3.52 -5.79 10.49
C SER A 10 -5.03 -5.64 10.34
N LYS A 11 -5.81 -6.11 11.33
CA LYS A 11 -7.25 -5.85 11.51
C LYS A 11 -7.69 -4.57 10.79
N LEU A 12 -8.60 -4.69 9.81
CA LEU A 12 -9.11 -3.58 8.97
C LEU A 12 -9.49 -2.30 9.76
N GLY A 13 -9.83 -2.42 11.04
CA GLY A 13 -10.16 -1.30 11.91
C GLY A 13 -9.02 -0.35 12.30
N LYS A 14 -7.76 -0.59 11.87
CA LYS A 14 -6.61 0.30 12.14
C LYS A 14 -5.82 0.73 10.89
N LEU A 15 -6.41 0.64 9.70
CA LEU A 15 -5.71 1.02 8.47
C LEU A 15 -5.36 2.51 8.44
N LEU A 16 -6.27 3.36 8.93
CA LEU A 16 -6.07 4.79 9.16
C LEU A 16 -6.49 5.04 10.61
N SER A 17 -5.53 5.25 11.50
CA SER A 17 -5.79 5.34 12.94
C SER A 17 -5.70 6.76 13.49
N SER A 18 -5.10 7.68 12.72
CA SER A 18 -4.80 9.04 13.15
C SER A 18 -5.27 10.06 12.12
N PRO A 19 -5.73 11.25 12.54
CA PRO A 19 -6.03 12.34 11.63
C PRO A 19 -4.81 12.69 10.77
N GLY A 20 -5.01 12.80 9.45
CA GLY A 20 -3.93 13.05 8.49
C GLY A 20 -3.37 11.80 7.82
N ASP A 21 -3.66 10.60 8.34
CA ASP A 21 -3.36 9.35 7.66
C ASP A 21 -4.09 9.29 6.30
N LYS A 22 -3.46 8.71 5.29
CA LYS A 22 -4.03 8.56 3.93
C LYS A 22 -3.86 7.15 3.42
N PHE A 23 -4.92 6.62 2.82
CA PHE A 23 -4.90 5.37 2.07
C PHE A 23 -5.47 5.62 0.67
N SER A 24 -4.81 5.06 -0.34
CA SER A 24 -5.31 5.07 -1.71
C SER A 24 -5.07 3.71 -2.37
N ALA A 25 -6.08 3.19 -3.05
CA ALA A 25 -5.96 2.04 -3.91
C ALA A 25 -6.53 2.38 -5.28
N GLU A 26 -5.78 2.06 -6.34
CA GLU A 26 -6.22 2.29 -7.72
C GLU A 26 -5.75 1.16 -8.64
N ILE A 27 -6.52 0.94 -9.70
CA ILE A 27 -6.07 0.18 -10.87
C ILE A 27 -5.85 1.20 -11.97
N THR A 28 -4.61 1.33 -12.44
CA THR A 28 -4.28 2.31 -13.50
C THR A 28 -4.87 1.88 -14.84
N LYS A 29 -4.93 2.81 -15.80
CA LYS A 29 -5.34 2.51 -17.19
C LYS A 29 -4.51 1.41 -17.85
N THR A 30 -3.27 1.22 -17.41
CA THR A 30 -2.36 0.16 -17.88
C THR A 30 -2.49 -1.15 -17.08
N GLY A 31 -3.51 -1.27 -16.22
CA GLY A 31 -3.78 -2.46 -15.41
C GLY A 31 -2.87 -2.65 -14.19
N ARG A 32 -2.05 -1.66 -13.82
CA ARG A 32 -1.22 -1.76 -12.60
C ARG A 32 -2.10 -1.61 -11.37
N GLN A 33 -1.94 -2.50 -10.40
CA GLN A 33 -2.63 -2.40 -9.12
C GLN A 33 -1.72 -1.65 -8.16
N VAL A 34 -2.14 -0.48 -7.70
CA VAL A 34 -1.33 0.40 -6.85
C VAL A 34 -2.05 0.59 -5.52
N VAL A 35 -1.34 0.36 -4.43
CA VAL A 35 -1.80 0.64 -3.07
C VAL A 35 -0.78 1.54 -2.39
N LYS A 36 -1.24 2.59 -1.71
CA LYS A 36 -0.40 3.50 -0.94
C LYS A 36 -1.03 3.77 0.42
N ILE A 37 -0.20 3.80 1.44
CA ILE A 37 -0.55 4.22 2.80
C ILE A 37 0.49 5.24 3.26
N THR A 38 0.02 6.32 3.85
CA THR A 38 0.85 7.37 4.43
C THR A 38 0.35 7.64 5.84
N THR A 39 1.24 7.46 6.81
CA THR A 39 1.08 7.90 8.19
C THR A 39 2.18 8.91 8.52
N ASP A 40 2.16 9.49 9.71
CA ASP A 40 3.19 10.44 10.16
C ASP A 40 4.61 9.85 10.18
N GLU A 41 4.72 8.54 10.44
CA GLU A 41 5.99 7.83 10.61
C GLU A 41 6.42 7.11 9.34
N ILE A 42 5.47 6.64 8.54
CA ILE A 42 5.75 5.69 7.45
C ILE A 42 4.96 6.06 6.20
N ARG A 43 5.64 6.00 5.05
CA ARG A 43 4.98 5.92 3.74
C ARG A 43 5.27 4.55 3.15
N ARG A 44 4.21 3.77 2.86
CA ARG A 44 4.34 2.50 2.14
C ARG A 44 3.56 2.54 0.84
N SER A 45 4.11 1.95 -0.20
CA SER A 45 3.40 1.71 -1.46
C SER A 45 3.75 0.35 -2.04
N ALA A 46 2.77 -0.34 -2.59
CA ALA A 46 2.98 -1.53 -3.41
C ALA A 46 2.37 -1.33 -4.79
N VAL A 47 3.10 -1.78 -5.81
CA VAL A 47 2.66 -1.80 -7.20
C VAL A 47 2.76 -3.21 -7.72
N ARG A 48 1.64 -3.78 -8.17
CA ARG A 48 1.61 -5.06 -8.87
C ARG A 48 1.44 -4.84 -10.37
N TYR A 49 2.34 -5.45 -11.14
CA TYR A 49 2.33 -5.39 -12.60
C TYR A 49 1.46 -6.51 -13.16
N PRO A 50 0.51 -6.20 -14.07
CA PRO A 50 -0.49 -7.17 -14.52
C PRO A 50 0.10 -8.34 -15.30
N ASN A 51 1.12 -8.10 -16.13
CA ASN A 51 1.65 -9.11 -17.06
C ASN A 51 2.60 -10.11 -16.39
N THR A 52 3.42 -9.64 -15.46
CA THR A 52 4.44 -10.48 -14.80
C THR A 52 3.99 -10.94 -13.41
N GLY A 53 2.96 -10.32 -12.85
CA GLY A 53 2.58 -10.50 -11.45
C GLY A 53 3.58 -9.94 -10.44
N THR A 54 4.68 -9.32 -10.91
CA THR A 54 5.73 -8.74 -10.07
C THR A 54 5.13 -7.68 -9.15
N VAL A 55 5.49 -7.75 -7.87
CA VAL A 55 5.11 -6.76 -6.86
C VAL A 55 6.36 -5.99 -6.46
N VAL A 56 6.30 -4.67 -6.58
CA VAL A 56 7.34 -3.75 -6.11
C VAL A 56 6.79 -3.05 -4.88
N GLU A 57 7.49 -3.19 -3.76
CA GLU A 57 7.14 -2.55 -2.50
C GLU A 57 8.17 -1.47 -2.17
N THR A 58 7.69 -0.32 -1.70
CA THR A 58 8.51 0.78 -1.20
C THR A 58 8.04 1.14 0.19
N ILE A 59 8.97 1.17 1.14
CA ILE A 59 8.73 1.56 2.52
C ILE A 59 9.71 2.67 2.85
N VAL A 60 9.18 3.82 3.25
CA VAL A 60 9.95 4.98 3.70
C VAL A 60 9.64 5.22 5.16
N HIS A 61 10.69 5.25 5.98
CA HIS A 61 10.60 5.56 7.40
C HIS A 61 11.06 7.00 7.63
N LYS A 62 10.25 7.78 8.35
CA LYS A 62 10.67 9.08 8.85
C LYS A 62 11.42 8.87 10.16
N ILE A 63 12.74 9.01 10.12
CA ILE A 63 13.57 8.99 11.32
C ILE A 63 13.53 10.41 11.92
N LYS A 64 13.11 10.52 13.17
CA LYS A 64 13.03 11.78 13.92
C LYS A 64 14.31 12.02 14.69
#